data_AF-A0A7D5RJN1-F1
#
_entry.id   AF-A0A7D5RJN1-F1
#
_cell.length_a   1.000
_cell.length_b   1.000
_cell.length_c   1.000
_cell.angle_alpha   90.00
_cell.angle_beta   90.00
_cell.angle_gamma   90.00
#
_symmetry.space_group_name_H-M   'P 1'
#
loop_
_entity.id
_entity.type
_entity.pdbx_description
1 polymer ?
#
loop_
_entity_poly.entity_id
_entity_poly.type
_entity_poly.pdbx_seq_one_letter_code
_entity_poly.pdbx_strand_id
1 'polypeptide(L)'
;MGILRTEESGSDNFWSRVSVSTEELTGSPETKMYGGTINLVSEGLINTFKFLGWSQIPMLIFVVPIGFVLMVKDRKIAKFVLSIGFFILLPAVYAFSFASDTRYLFPLYPIFALLALFLFRWIYENKNKFFKISLICLVVLIVISSPLFLIWKDIDREHESAVYEIMKEMIPSNAVVNNFEPESSYVFSAGISQMNNFPRTWAEISTNTAIVQIRGTNSMEELLTSSGYHEDRFGRSFLVEKITHIVVKEDNSPAFLNDVFENEEKYDYLTKEYDSKEKGHDIYFKLFRINYEKIPDQKQQ
;
A
#
# COMPACT_ATOMS: atom_id res chain seq x y z
N MET A 1 3.38 11.20 -2.70
CA MET A 1 3.18 12.67 -2.80
C MET A 1 4.39 13.27 -2.14
N GLY A 2 5.41 13.66 -2.92
CA GLY A 2 6.62 14.24 -2.37
C GLY A 2 6.28 15.63 -1.83
N ILE A 3 6.20 15.77 -0.52
CA ILE A 3 6.16 17.09 0.11
C ILE A 3 7.54 17.68 -0.16
N LEU A 4 7.65 18.53 -1.18
CA LEU A 4 8.76 19.46 -1.28
C LEU A 4 8.61 20.40 -0.09
N ARG A 5 9.20 20.02 1.04
CA ARG A 5 9.40 20.93 2.16
C ARG A 5 10.38 21.97 1.62
N THR A 6 9.87 23.14 1.24
CA THR A 6 10.69 24.33 1.11
C THR A 6 11.17 24.69 2.51
N GLU A 7 12.25 24.04 2.96
CA GLU A 7 13.00 24.57 4.08
C GLU A 7 13.64 25.89 3.64
N GLU A 8 13.38 26.95 4.41
CA GLU A 8 14.06 28.24 4.22
C GLU A 8 15.51 28.10 4.66
N SER A 9 16.34 27.45 3.83
CA SER A 9 17.79 27.68 3.90
C SER A 9 17.99 29.13 3.47
N GLY A 10 18.56 29.98 4.34
CA GLY A 10 18.64 31.45 4.19
C GLY A 10 19.33 32.01 2.93
N SER A 11 19.60 31.18 1.91
CA SER A 11 19.88 31.59 0.54
C SER A 11 19.16 30.67 -0.44
N ASP A 12 18.27 31.22 -1.26
CA ASP A 12 17.32 30.45 -2.07
C ASP A 12 17.83 30.18 -3.51
N ASN A 13 19.12 29.91 -3.66
CA ASN A 13 19.78 29.74 -4.95
C ASN A 13 19.78 28.27 -5.41
N PHE A 14 19.90 28.04 -6.72
CA PHE A 14 19.94 26.69 -7.30
C PHE A 14 21.00 25.79 -6.64
N TRP A 15 22.20 26.32 -6.40
CA TRP A 15 23.31 25.55 -5.81
C TRP A 15 23.11 25.17 -4.35
N SER A 16 22.45 26.01 -3.53
CA SER A 16 22.15 25.67 -2.13
C SER A 16 21.11 24.56 -2.06
N ARG A 17 20.14 24.55 -2.98
CA ARG A 17 19.16 23.46 -3.10
C ARG A 17 19.83 22.14 -3.50
N VAL A 18 20.79 22.20 -4.43
CA VAL A 18 21.58 21.01 -4.82
C VAL A 18 22.38 20.47 -3.63
N SER A 19 23.06 21.32 -2.86
CA SER A 19 23.86 20.86 -1.71
C SER A 19 22.99 20.24 -0.62
N VAL A 20 21.88 20.88 -0.25
CA VAL A 20 20.93 20.35 0.73
C VAL A 20 20.36 19.01 0.25
N SER A 21 19.97 18.91 -1.02
CA SER A 21 19.47 17.66 -1.60
C SER A 21 20.53 16.54 -1.56
N THR A 22 21.81 16.85 -1.76
CA THR A 22 22.89 15.85 -1.68
C THR A 22 23.13 15.37 -0.25
N GLU A 23 23.01 16.26 0.75
CA GLU A 23 23.09 15.89 2.17
C GLU A 23 21.90 15.01 2.58
N GLU A 24 20.68 15.37 2.18
CA GLU A 24 19.48 14.56 2.42
C GLU A 24 19.60 13.18 1.75
N LEU A 25 20.04 13.13 0.49
CA LEU A 25 20.26 11.89 -0.25
C LEU A 25 21.26 10.97 0.46
N THR A 26 22.41 11.50 0.87
CA THR A 26 23.45 10.72 1.55
C THR A 26 23.03 10.26 2.95
N GLY A 27 22.22 11.06 3.65
CA GLY A 27 21.72 10.75 4.99
C GLY A 27 20.46 9.86 5.03
N SER A 28 19.79 9.67 3.88
CA SER A 28 18.51 8.98 3.79
C SER A 28 18.56 7.52 4.30
N PRO A 29 17.46 7.02 4.90
CA PRO A 29 17.35 5.63 5.32
C PRO A 29 17.64 4.63 4.19
N GLU A 30 17.20 4.93 2.97
CA GLU A 30 17.36 4.11 1.78
C GLU A 30 18.83 4.04 1.38
N THR A 31 19.55 5.16 1.34
CA THR A 31 21.00 5.16 1.06
C THR A 31 21.76 4.31 2.06
N LYS A 32 21.40 4.38 3.35
CA LYS A 32 22.01 3.55 4.41
C LYS A 32 21.70 2.07 4.20
N MET A 33 20.46 1.73 3.86
CA MET A 33 20.03 0.36 3.57
C MET A 33 20.80 -0.25 2.40
N TYR A 34 20.97 0.51 1.31
CA TYR A 34 21.71 0.04 0.12
C TYR A 34 23.24 0.18 0.27
N GLY A 35 23.75 0.69 1.39
CA GLY A 35 25.18 0.79 1.67
C GLY A 35 25.92 1.86 0.86
N GLY A 36 25.19 2.86 0.33
CA GLY A 36 25.78 4.00 -0.39
C GLY A 36 24.93 4.51 -1.55
N THR A 37 25.22 5.74 -1.98
CA THR A 37 24.46 6.44 -3.04
C THR A 37 24.59 5.77 -4.41
N ILE A 38 25.75 5.20 -4.72
CA ILE A 38 25.98 4.47 -5.98
C ILE A 38 25.07 3.23 -6.05
N ASN A 39 24.96 2.49 -4.96
CA ASN A 39 24.12 1.30 -4.89
C ASN A 39 22.64 1.68 -4.96
N LEU A 40 22.23 2.77 -4.31
CA LEU A 40 20.87 3.29 -4.39
C LEU A 40 20.46 3.66 -5.84
N VAL A 41 21.34 4.35 -6.57
CA VAL A 41 21.09 4.70 -7.99
C VAL A 41 21.08 3.45 -8.86
N SER A 42 21.98 2.51 -8.62
CA SER A 42 22.00 1.21 -9.30
C SER A 42 20.68 0.46 -9.11
N GLU A 43 20.16 0.43 -7.89
CA GLU A 43 18.87 -0.18 -7.60
C GLU A 43 17.72 0.55 -8.31
N GLY A 44 17.72 1.88 -8.30
CA GLY A 44 16.75 2.69 -9.04
C GLY A 44 16.74 2.38 -10.53
N LEU A 45 17.91 2.17 -11.14
CA LEU A 45 18.04 1.74 -12.53
C LEU A 45 17.47 0.33 -12.75
N ILE A 46 17.82 -0.64 -11.89
CA ILE A 46 17.31 -2.01 -11.97
C ILE A 46 15.78 -2.01 -11.87
N ASN A 47 15.24 -1.30 -10.88
CA ASN A 47 13.80 -1.14 -10.69
C ASN A 47 13.15 -0.44 -11.87
N THR A 48 13.78 0.57 -12.46
CA THR A 48 13.27 1.22 -13.67
C THR A 48 13.08 0.21 -14.80
N PHE A 49 14.07 -0.63 -15.10
CA PHE A 49 13.93 -1.65 -16.15
C PHE A 49 12.89 -2.71 -15.83
N LYS A 50 12.86 -3.19 -14.58
CA LYS A 50 11.86 -4.14 -14.09
C LYS A 50 10.46 -3.57 -14.27
N PHE A 51 10.20 -2.39 -13.71
CA PHE A 51 8.89 -1.75 -13.77
C PHE A 51 8.52 -1.26 -15.17
N LEU A 52 9.49 -0.96 -16.04
CA LEU A 52 9.24 -0.66 -17.46
C LEU A 52 8.51 -1.84 -18.13
N GLY A 53 8.98 -3.07 -17.91
CA GLY A 53 8.28 -4.27 -18.39
C GLY A 53 6.92 -4.45 -17.75
N TRP A 54 6.84 -4.37 -16.41
CA TRP A 54 5.56 -4.53 -15.69
C TRP A 54 4.50 -3.50 -16.06
N SER A 55 4.91 -2.26 -16.35
CA SER A 55 4.01 -1.16 -16.72
C SER A 55 3.27 -1.39 -18.03
N GLN A 56 3.72 -2.35 -18.85
CA GLN A 56 3.11 -2.69 -20.13
C GLN A 56 2.04 -3.79 -20.00
N ILE A 57 1.93 -4.45 -18.85
CA ILE A 57 0.91 -5.46 -18.61
C ILE A 57 -0.43 -4.76 -18.33
N PRO A 58 -1.57 -5.25 -18.88
CA PRO A 58 -1.69 -6.44 -19.71
C PRO A 58 -1.56 -6.18 -21.23
N MET A 59 -1.72 -4.93 -21.68
CA MET A 59 -2.04 -4.65 -23.09
C MET A 59 -0.83 -4.44 -24.00
N LEU A 60 0.23 -3.85 -23.47
CA LEU A 60 1.33 -3.30 -24.25
C LEU A 60 2.57 -4.21 -24.30
N ILE A 61 2.60 -5.27 -23.50
CA ILE A 61 3.79 -6.11 -23.27
C ILE A 61 4.35 -6.75 -24.55
N PHE A 62 3.50 -7.07 -25.52
CA PHE A 62 3.93 -7.54 -26.84
C PHE A 62 3.98 -6.43 -27.88
N VAL A 63 3.05 -5.48 -27.80
CA VAL A 63 2.86 -4.42 -28.79
C VAL A 63 4.04 -3.45 -28.81
N VAL A 64 4.49 -3.02 -27.63
CA VAL A 64 5.55 -2.01 -27.48
C VAL A 64 6.92 -2.55 -27.90
N PRO A 65 7.40 -3.73 -27.46
CA PRO A 65 8.70 -4.24 -27.90
C PRO A 65 8.78 -4.46 -29.41
N ILE A 66 7.73 -5.00 -30.04
CA ILE A 66 7.73 -5.21 -31.49
C ILE A 66 7.68 -3.85 -32.23
N GLY A 67 6.86 -2.92 -31.74
CA GLY A 67 6.79 -1.55 -32.24
C GLY A 67 8.15 -0.84 -32.18
N PHE A 68 8.89 -1.04 -31.09
CA PHE A 68 10.26 -0.53 -30.93
C PHE A 68 11.22 -1.08 -31.99
N VAL A 69 11.24 -2.39 -32.20
CA VAL A 69 12.09 -3.02 -33.24
C VAL A 69 11.76 -2.47 -34.63
N LEU A 70 10.47 -2.22 -34.92
CA LEU A 70 10.04 -1.64 -36.19
C LEU A 70 10.42 -0.16 -36.33
N MET A 71 10.30 0.63 -35.26
CA MET A 71 10.66 2.05 -35.23
C MET A 71 12.16 2.27 -35.54
N VAL A 72 13.05 1.40 -35.06
CA VAL A 72 14.52 1.54 -35.24
C VAL A 72 14.93 1.60 -36.72
N LYS A 73 14.07 1.13 -37.64
CA LYS A 73 14.26 1.27 -39.09
C LYS A 73 14.25 2.74 -39.56
N ASP A 74 13.49 3.61 -38.90
CA ASP A 74 13.52 5.05 -39.14
C ASP A 74 14.45 5.74 -38.14
N ARG A 75 15.68 6.03 -38.60
CA ARG A 75 16.72 6.65 -37.75
C ARG A 75 16.34 8.03 -37.22
N LYS A 76 15.55 8.82 -37.95
CA LYS A 76 15.18 10.18 -37.51
C LYS A 76 14.15 10.10 -36.40
N ILE A 77 13.10 9.31 -36.59
CA ILE A 77 12.06 9.11 -35.58
C ILE A 77 12.65 8.41 -34.35
N ALA A 78 13.46 7.36 -34.54
CA ALA A 78 14.08 6.64 -33.44
C ALA A 78 14.93 7.56 -32.55
N LYS A 79 15.75 8.44 -33.14
CA LYS A 79 16.53 9.43 -32.37
C LYS A 79 15.62 10.35 -31.56
N PHE A 80 14.58 10.90 -32.18
CA PHE A 80 13.64 11.80 -31.51
C PHE A 80 12.93 11.13 -30.32
N VAL A 81 12.36 9.94 -30.54
CA VAL A 81 11.63 9.18 -29.51
C VAL A 81 12.55 8.75 -28.37
N LEU A 82 13.76 8.26 -28.68
CA LEU A 82 14.75 7.88 -27.68
C LEU A 82 15.22 9.09 -26.85
N SER A 83 15.43 10.25 -27.47
CA SER A 83 15.80 11.47 -26.75
C SER A 83 14.72 11.90 -25.77
N ILE A 84 13.45 11.93 -26.19
CA ILE A 84 12.36 12.31 -25.28
C ILE A 84 12.15 11.25 -24.19
N GLY A 85 12.19 9.97 -24.56
CA GLY A 85 12.09 8.87 -23.59
C GLY A 85 13.19 8.92 -22.53
N PHE A 86 14.43 9.26 -22.92
CA PHE A 86 15.54 9.45 -21.99
C PHE A 86 15.25 10.54 -20.94
N PHE A 87 14.79 11.72 -21.37
CA PHE A 87 14.48 12.80 -20.42
C PHE A 87 13.29 12.47 -19.51
N ILE A 88 12.29 11.76 -20.01
CA ILE A 88 11.14 11.32 -19.20
C ILE A 88 11.54 10.24 -18.18
N LEU A 89 12.54 9.41 -18.50
CA LEU A 89 13.04 8.38 -17.59
C LEU A 89 13.86 8.94 -16.44
N LEU A 90 14.50 10.12 -16.56
CA LEU A 90 15.35 10.66 -15.50
C LEU A 90 14.62 10.83 -14.16
N PRO A 91 13.44 11.47 -14.08
CA PRO A 91 12.67 11.52 -12.83
C PRO A 91 12.20 10.15 -12.34
N ALA A 92 11.93 9.21 -13.26
CA ALA A 92 11.50 7.86 -12.89
C ALA A 92 12.62 7.07 -12.21
N VAL A 93 13.86 7.16 -12.70
CA VAL A 93 15.04 6.52 -12.07
C VAL A 93 15.22 7.03 -10.64
N TYR A 94 15.11 8.35 -10.45
CA TYR A 94 15.17 8.94 -9.10
C TYR A 94 14.03 8.41 -8.22
N ALA A 95 12.78 8.41 -8.71
CA ALA A 95 11.66 7.91 -7.93
C ALA A 95 11.83 6.43 -7.55
N PHE A 96 12.32 5.59 -8.47
CA PHE A 96 12.54 4.16 -8.23
C PHE A 96 13.71 3.82 -7.31
N SER A 97 14.61 4.78 -7.06
CA SER A 97 15.60 4.65 -6.00
C SER A 97 14.96 4.68 -4.60
N PHE A 98 13.79 5.28 -4.43
CA PHE A 98 13.11 5.41 -3.13
C PHE A 98 11.80 4.61 -3.05
N ALA A 99 11.07 4.49 -4.16
CA ALA A 99 9.73 3.93 -4.19
C ALA A 99 9.49 3.04 -5.41
N SER A 100 9.02 1.83 -5.15
CA SER A 100 8.77 0.80 -6.17
C SER A 100 7.32 0.85 -6.69
N ASP A 101 6.97 1.90 -7.43
CA ASP A 101 5.60 2.10 -7.93
C ASP A 101 5.56 2.36 -9.45
N THR A 102 4.78 1.57 -10.17
CA THR A 102 4.68 1.65 -11.64
C THR A 102 4.12 2.99 -12.14
N ARG A 103 3.44 3.78 -11.28
CA ARG A 103 2.89 5.08 -11.65
C ARG A 103 3.94 6.09 -12.11
N TYR A 104 5.20 5.94 -11.69
CA TYR A 104 6.29 6.81 -12.13
C TYR A 104 6.62 6.66 -13.62
N LEU A 105 6.11 5.61 -14.27
CA LEU A 105 6.28 5.36 -15.71
C LEU A 105 5.08 5.80 -16.55
N PHE A 106 3.99 6.29 -15.95
CA PHE A 106 2.83 6.79 -16.70
C PHE A 106 3.18 7.89 -17.72
N PRO A 107 4.14 8.79 -17.46
CA PRO A 107 4.60 9.75 -18.46
C PRO A 107 5.15 9.12 -19.76
N LEU A 108 5.52 7.83 -19.77
CA LEU A 108 5.97 7.12 -20.98
C LEU A 108 4.82 6.58 -21.84
N TYR A 109 3.58 6.56 -21.34
CA TYR A 109 2.45 6.00 -22.09
C TYR A 109 2.21 6.66 -23.47
N PRO A 110 2.37 7.98 -23.64
CA PRO A 110 2.34 8.59 -24.97
C PRO A 110 3.40 8.01 -25.93
N ILE A 111 4.60 7.70 -25.43
CA ILE A 111 5.65 7.04 -26.22
C ILE A 111 5.26 5.60 -26.52
N PHE A 112 4.70 4.86 -25.55
CA PHE A 112 4.22 3.50 -25.78
C PHE A 112 3.13 3.45 -26.86
N ALA A 113 2.22 4.43 -26.87
CA ALA A 113 1.22 4.57 -27.92
C ALA A 113 1.87 4.84 -29.29
N LEU A 114 2.87 5.73 -29.36
CA LEU A 114 3.63 5.96 -30.60
C LEU A 114 4.34 4.68 -31.09
N LEU A 115 4.95 3.90 -30.19
CA LEU A 115 5.58 2.64 -30.54
C LEU A 115 4.57 1.61 -31.05
N ALA A 116 3.39 1.53 -30.42
CA ALA A 116 2.31 0.65 -30.86
C ALA A 116 1.86 0.95 -32.30
N LEU A 117 1.84 2.23 -32.71
CA LEU A 117 1.49 2.62 -34.08
C LEU A 117 2.42 2.02 -35.14
N PHE A 118 3.71 1.82 -34.83
CA PHE A 118 4.63 1.16 -35.79
C PHE A 118 4.24 -0.29 -36.05
N LEU A 119 3.84 -1.02 -35.01
CA LEU A 119 3.32 -2.38 -35.17
C LEU A 119 2.02 -2.37 -35.98
N PHE A 120 1.06 -1.52 -35.63
CA PHE A 120 -0.22 -1.45 -36.32
C PHE A 120 -0.06 -1.06 -37.79
N ARG A 121 0.80 -0.08 -38.08
CA ARG A 121 1.15 0.31 -39.45
C ARG A 121 1.74 -0.87 -40.22
N TRP A 122 2.72 -1.57 -39.64
CA TRP A 122 3.33 -2.74 -40.28
C TRP A 122 2.31 -3.84 -40.57
N ILE A 123 1.40 -4.14 -39.62
CA ILE A 123 0.32 -5.13 -39.82
C ILE A 123 -0.65 -4.68 -40.91
N TYR A 124 -1.01 -3.39 -40.94
CA TYR A 124 -1.94 -2.83 -41.90
C TYR A 124 -1.40 -2.90 -43.34
N GLU A 125 -0.16 -2.46 -43.53
CA GLU A 125 0.56 -2.48 -44.82
C GLU A 125 0.89 -3.92 -45.27
N ASN A 126 1.07 -4.85 -44.33
CA ASN A 126 1.33 -6.25 -44.65
C ASN A 126 0.10 -6.91 -45.31
N LYS A 127 0.32 -7.64 -46.41
CA LYS A 127 -0.74 -8.36 -47.15
C LYS A 127 -1.13 -9.70 -46.51
N ASN A 128 -0.32 -10.21 -45.57
CA ASN A 128 -0.57 -11.49 -44.94
C ASN A 128 -1.76 -11.40 -43.97
N LYS A 129 -2.85 -12.10 -44.30
CA LYS A 129 -4.10 -12.14 -43.52
C LYS A 129 -3.90 -12.67 -42.10
N PHE A 130 -2.93 -13.57 -41.88
CA PHE A 130 -2.67 -14.17 -40.56
C PHE A 130 -2.35 -13.11 -39.49
N PHE A 131 -1.49 -12.13 -39.80
CA PHE A 131 -1.12 -11.09 -38.83
C PHE A 131 -2.30 -10.17 -38.49
N LYS A 132 -3.17 -9.88 -39.47
CA LYS A 132 -4.37 -9.08 -39.25
C LYS A 132 -5.35 -9.81 -38.32
N ILE A 133 -5.56 -11.10 -38.56
CA ILE A 133 -6.43 -11.94 -37.71
C ILE A 133 -5.85 -12.08 -36.30
N SER A 134 -4.54 -12.34 -36.17
CA SER A 134 -3.86 -12.47 -34.88
C SER A 134 -4.00 -11.19 -34.03
N LEU A 135 -3.86 -10.02 -34.65
CA LEU A 135 -4.07 -8.74 -33.96
C LEU A 135 -5.51 -8.58 -33.47
N ILE A 136 -6.49 -8.90 -34.31
CA ILE A 136 -7.91 -8.82 -33.93
C ILE A 136 -8.17 -9.78 -32.76
N CYS A 137 -7.65 -11.00 -32.80
CA CYS A 137 -7.76 -11.97 -31.71
C CYS A 137 -7.14 -11.44 -30.41
N LEU A 138 -5.97 -10.80 -30.47
CA LEU A 138 -5.33 -10.19 -29.30
C LEU A 138 -6.20 -9.08 -28.69
N VAL A 139 -6.76 -8.20 -29.52
CA VAL A 139 -7.66 -7.13 -29.06
C VAL A 139 -8.92 -7.73 -28.42
N VAL A 140 -9.53 -8.74 -29.05
CA VAL A 140 -10.71 -9.42 -28.51
C VAL A 140 -10.39 -10.11 -27.18
N LEU A 141 -9.25 -10.79 -27.06
CA LEU A 141 -8.79 -11.40 -25.80
C LEU A 141 -8.69 -10.36 -24.68
N ILE A 142 -8.12 -9.18 -24.98
CA ILE A 142 -7.98 -8.08 -24.01
C ILE A 142 -9.35 -7.54 -23.58
N VAL A 143 -10.25 -7.31 -24.54
CA VAL A 143 -11.60 -6.78 -24.24
C VAL A 143 -12.40 -7.76 -23.39
N ILE A 144 -12.22 -9.07 -23.58
CA ILE A 144 -12.88 -10.11 -22.78
C ILE A 144 -12.21 -10.30 -21.42
N SER A 145 -10.87 -10.23 -21.35
CA SER A 145 -10.15 -10.45 -20.08
C SER A 145 -10.40 -9.34 -19.06
N SER A 146 -10.61 -8.10 -19.49
CA SER A 146 -10.87 -6.97 -18.60
C SER A 146 -12.09 -7.17 -17.69
N PRO A 147 -13.32 -7.44 -18.18
CA PRO A 147 -14.47 -7.68 -17.32
C PRO A 147 -14.33 -8.98 -16.52
N LEU A 148 -13.72 -10.04 -17.08
CA LEU A 148 -13.47 -11.28 -16.33
C LEU A 148 -12.55 -11.05 -15.13
N PHE A 149 -11.52 -10.22 -15.28
CA PHE A 149 -10.64 -9.84 -14.18
C PHE A 149 -11.38 -9.06 -13.11
N LEU A 150 -12.27 -8.13 -13.49
CA LEU A 150 -13.09 -7.38 -12.54
C LEU A 150 -14.06 -8.29 -11.78
N ILE A 151 -14.68 -9.26 -12.45
CA ILE A 151 -15.55 -10.26 -11.80
C ILE A 151 -14.74 -11.15 -10.85
N TRP A 152 -13.55 -11.59 -11.26
CA TRP A 152 -12.68 -12.41 -10.41
C TRP A 152 -12.17 -11.66 -9.16
N LYS A 153 -11.96 -10.35 -9.30
CA LYS A 153 -11.56 -9.45 -8.21
C LYS A 153 -12.73 -8.73 -7.57
N ASP A 154 -13.97 -9.15 -7.85
CA ASP A 154 -15.12 -8.52 -7.24
C ASP A 154 -15.06 -8.75 -5.73
N ILE A 155 -15.37 -7.69 -5.00
CA ILE A 155 -15.32 -7.69 -3.53
C ILE A 155 -16.75 -7.87 -3.04
N ASP A 156 -16.92 -8.64 -1.98
CA ASP A 156 -18.22 -8.79 -1.33
C ASP A 156 -18.60 -7.48 -0.63
N ARG A 157 -19.28 -6.60 -1.37
CA ARG A 157 -19.64 -5.26 -0.88
C ARG A 157 -20.55 -5.29 0.33
N GLU A 158 -21.40 -6.31 0.44
CA GLU A 158 -22.32 -6.45 1.58
C GLU A 158 -21.52 -6.78 2.83
N HIS A 159 -20.58 -7.73 2.74
CA HIS A 159 -19.65 -8.05 3.82
C HIS A 159 -18.80 -6.83 4.23
N GLU A 160 -18.13 -6.17 3.29
CA GLU A 160 -17.27 -5.01 3.61
C GLU A 160 -18.07 -3.86 4.25
N SER A 161 -19.29 -3.61 3.78
CA SER A 161 -20.16 -2.58 4.35
C SER A 161 -20.61 -2.95 5.76
N ALA A 162 -20.94 -4.22 6.01
CA ALA A 162 -21.31 -4.70 7.34
C ALA A 162 -20.14 -4.59 8.32
N VAL A 163 -18.93 -5.00 7.90
CA VAL A 163 -17.71 -4.83 8.70
C VAL A 163 -17.49 -3.36 9.06
N TYR A 164 -17.63 -2.44 8.09
CA TYR A 164 -17.44 -1.01 8.35
C TYR A 164 -18.43 -0.46 9.40
N GLU A 165 -19.72 -0.79 9.29
CA GLU A 165 -20.72 -0.35 10.27
C GLU A 165 -20.45 -0.95 11.66
N ILE A 166 -20.05 -2.23 11.74
CA ILE A 166 -19.64 -2.83 13.01
C ILE A 166 -18.45 -2.08 13.60
N MET A 167 -17.40 -1.77 12.82
CA MET A 167 -16.24 -1.03 13.34
C MET A 167 -16.62 0.36 13.86
N LYS A 168 -17.57 1.01 13.18
CA LYS A 168 -18.08 2.34 13.57
C LYS A 168 -18.90 2.30 14.85
N GLU A 169 -19.61 1.21 15.13
CA GLU A 169 -20.36 1.02 16.37
C GLU A 169 -19.48 0.51 17.53
N MET A 170 -18.57 -0.41 17.21
CA MET A 170 -17.80 -1.19 18.18
C MET A 170 -16.63 -0.42 18.76
N ILE A 171 -15.82 0.26 17.92
CA ILE A 171 -14.53 0.81 18.35
C ILE A 171 -14.71 2.20 18.96
N PRO A 172 -14.40 2.40 20.26
CA PRO A 172 -14.51 3.71 20.88
C PRO A 172 -13.37 4.64 20.46
N SER A 173 -13.63 5.94 20.54
CA SER A 173 -12.58 6.96 20.37
C SER A 173 -11.47 6.78 21.42
N ASN A 174 -10.22 6.90 20.99
CA ASN A 174 -8.98 6.68 21.74
C ASN A 174 -8.70 5.22 22.13
N ALA A 175 -9.33 4.24 21.48
CA ALA A 175 -8.98 2.84 21.68
C ALA A 175 -7.63 2.49 21.04
N VAL A 176 -6.80 1.78 21.80
CA VAL A 176 -5.70 0.97 21.28
C VAL A 176 -6.16 -0.48 21.23
N VAL A 177 -6.24 -1.05 20.03
CA VAL A 177 -6.69 -2.43 19.77
C VAL A 177 -5.59 -3.29 19.15
N ASN A 178 -5.71 -4.61 19.24
CA ASN A 178 -4.90 -5.52 18.45
C ASN A 178 -5.25 -5.46 16.96
N ASN A 179 -4.32 -5.89 16.11
CA ASN A 179 -4.59 -6.15 14.71
C ASN A 179 -5.43 -7.44 14.56
N PHE A 180 -6.46 -7.40 13.71
CA PHE A 180 -7.34 -8.52 13.35
C PHE A 180 -7.62 -8.47 11.84
N GLU A 181 -6.64 -8.88 11.05
CA GLU A 181 -6.73 -8.80 9.59
C GLU A 181 -7.75 -9.77 8.99
N PRO A 182 -8.42 -9.40 7.88
CA PRO A 182 -8.30 -8.14 7.14
C PRO A 182 -9.19 -6.97 7.66
N GLU A 183 -10.12 -7.23 8.57
CA GLU A 183 -11.22 -6.31 8.91
C GLU A 183 -10.76 -5.10 9.75
N SER A 184 -9.63 -5.23 10.44
CA SER A 184 -8.98 -4.12 11.16
C SER A 184 -8.67 -2.91 10.26
N SER A 185 -8.59 -3.10 8.93
CA SER A 185 -8.40 -2.02 7.96
C SER A 185 -9.51 -0.95 7.98
N TYR A 186 -10.71 -1.30 8.46
CA TYR A 186 -11.85 -0.37 8.57
C TYR A 186 -11.84 0.49 9.83
N VAL A 187 -11.09 0.11 10.87
CA VAL A 187 -11.04 0.82 12.16
C VAL A 187 -10.69 2.29 11.96
N PHE A 188 -9.70 2.57 11.12
CA PHE A 188 -9.29 3.94 10.83
C PHE A 188 -10.41 4.75 10.16
N SER A 189 -11.00 4.20 9.10
CA SER A 189 -12.08 4.85 8.34
C SER A 189 -13.33 5.08 9.20
N ALA A 190 -13.68 4.11 10.04
CA ALA A 190 -14.75 4.20 11.01
C ALA A 190 -14.48 5.32 12.03
N GLY A 191 -13.26 5.36 12.60
CA GLY A 191 -12.85 6.39 13.56
C GLY A 191 -12.90 7.80 12.99
N ILE A 192 -12.51 8.00 11.72
CA ILE A 192 -12.67 9.29 11.02
C ILE A 192 -14.15 9.68 10.91
N SER A 193 -15.02 8.73 10.60
CA SER A 193 -16.44 8.98 10.35
C SER A 193 -17.20 9.37 11.63
N GLN A 194 -16.68 8.99 12.80
CA GLN A 194 -17.19 9.41 14.10
C GLN A 194 -16.73 10.82 14.53
N MET A 195 -15.80 11.47 13.79
CA MET A 195 -15.28 12.78 14.17
C MET A 195 -16.23 13.92 13.78
N ASN A 196 -16.59 14.77 14.75
CA ASN A 196 -17.51 15.88 14.51
C ASN A 196 -16.87 17.14 13.88
N ASN A 197 -15.54 17.30 13.92
CA ASN A 197 -14.86 18.57 13.58
C ASN A 197 -13.79 18.38 12.49
N PHE A 198 -14.20 18.22 11.23
CA PHE A 198 -13.31 18.19 10.07
C PHE A 198 -13.11 19.61 9.48
N PRO A 199 -11.92 19.98 8.94
CA PRO A 199 -10.69 19.20 8.77
C PRO A 199 -9.76 19.19 9.99
N ARG A 200 -8.99 18.11 10.16
CA ARG A 200 -7.92 17.96 11.17
C ARG A 200 -6.60 17.58 10.52
N THR A 201 -5.51 17.84 11.23
CA THR A 201 -4.18 17.39 10.81
C THR A 201 -4.04 15.87 10.95
N TRP A 202 -3.14 15.26 10.18
CA TRP A 202 -2.87 13.82 10.29
C TRP A 202 -2.46 13.42 11.71
N ALA A 203 -1.65 14.24 12.37
CA ALA A 203 -1.19 13.97 13.73
C ALA A 203 -2.35 13.88 14.74
N GLU A 204 -3.35 14.74 14.61
CA GLU A 204 -4.56 14.73 15.46
C GLU A 204 -5.50 13.56 15.14
N ILE A 205 -5.43 13.05 13.91
CA ILE A 205 -6.23 11.92 13.44
C ILE A 205 -5.60 10.59 13.88
N SER A 206 -4.29 10.44 13.74
CA SER A 206 -3.55 9.21 14.05
C SER A 206 -3.52 8.87 15.54
N THR A 207 -3.77 9.85 16.42
CA THR A 207 -3.81 9.63 17.87
C THR A 207 -5.15 9.11 18.37
N ASN A 208 -6.21 9.17 17.55
CA ASN A 208 -7.56 8.85 18.01
C ASN A 208 -7.86 7.35 18.05
N THR A 209 -7.15 6.51 17.31
CA THR A 209 -7.30 5.04 17.40
C THR A 209 -6.02 4.40 16.89
N ALA A 210 -5.42 3.51 17.67
CA ALA A 210 -4.20 2.82 17.30
C ALA A 210 -4.45 1.32 17.17
N ILE A 211 -3.87 0.73 16.11
CA ILE A 211 -3.87 -0.71 15.90
C ILE A 211 -2.45 -1.21 16.16
N VAL A 212 -2.32 -2.12 17.11
CA VAL A 212 -1.05 -2.74 17.48
C VAL A 212 -0.86 -4.03 16.69
N GLN A 213 0.29 -4.16 16.03
CA GLN A 213 0.69 -5.41 15.39
C GLN A 213 1.02 -6.46 16.45
N ILE A 214 0.35 -7.62 16.36
CA ILE A 214 0.53 -8.74 17.32
C ILE A 214 1.07 -9.99 16.63
N ARG A 215 1.71 -9.81 15.47
CA ARG A 215 2.30 -10.89 14.70
C ARG A 215 3.51 -11.43 15.46
N GLY A 216 3.46 -12.72 15.82
CA GLY A 216 4.50 -13.39 16.60
C GLY A 216 4.21 -13.45 18.11
N THR A 217 3.16 -12.76 18.58
CA THR A 217 2.65 -12.90 19.95
C THR A 217 1.92 -14.24 20.08
N ASN A 218 2.29 -15.06 21.06
CA ASN A 218 1.77 -16.42 21.20
C ASN A 218 0.87 -16.62 22.42
N SER A 219 0.79 -15.64 23.32
CA SER A 219 -0.02 -15.73 24.53
C SER A 219 -0.64 -14.40 24.92
N MET A 220 -1.65 -14.48 25.77
CA MET A 220 -2.28 -13.30 26.37
C MET A 220 -1.31 -12.54 27.29
N GLU A 221 -0.45 -13.25 28.02
CA GLU A 221 0.58 -12.63 28.87
C GLU A 221 1.56 -11.79 28.06
N GLU A 222 2.03 -12.33 26.94
CA GLU A 222 2.92 -11.62 26.01
C GLU A 222 2.20 -10.40 25.41
N LEU A 223 0.94 -10.53 24.99
CA LEU A 223 0.13 -9.41 24.50
C LEU A 223 0.03 -8.27 25.53
N LEU A 224 -0.23 -8.60 26.79
CA LEU A 224 -0.48 -7.63 27.87
C LEU A 224 0.79 -6.92 28.35
N THR A 225 1.96 -7.58 28.21
CA THR A 225 3.27 -7.07 28.65
C THR A 225 4.06 -6.45 27.50
N SER A 226 3.75 -6.80 26.25
CA SER A 226 4.41 -6.25 25.07
C SER A 226 4.06 -4.78 24.86
N SER A 227 5.10 -3.96 24.65
CA SER A 227 4.92 -2.68 23.97
C SER A 227 4.77 -2.94 22.48
N GLY A 228 3.68 -2.44 21.93
CA GLY A 228 3.34 -2.61 20.52
C GLY A 228 3.97 -1.53 19.65
N TYR A 229 4.06 -1.80 18.36
CA TYR A 229 4.26 -0.74 17.37
C TYR A 229 2.95 -0.52 16.60
N HIS A 230 2.54 0.74 16.53
CA HIS A 230 1.53 1.19 15.59
C HIS A 230 2.22 1.81 14.39
N GLU A 231 1.96 1.29 13.19
CA GLU A 231 2.45 1.86 11.95
C GLU A 231 1.38 2.75 11.33
N ASP A 232 1.71 4.02 11.09
CA ASP A 232 0.81 4.91 10.37
C ASP A 232 0.86 4.61 8.85
N ARG A 233 -0.07 5.21 8.09
CA ARG A 233 -0.14 5.04 6.63
C ARG A 233 1.10 5.54 5.86
N PHE A 234 2.05 6.20 6.53
CA PHE A 234 3.30 6.68 5.95
C PHE A 234 4.47 5.76 6.31
N GLY A 235 4.22 4.62 6.95
CA GLY A 235 5.24 3.67 7.36
C GLY A 235 6.02 4.09 8.61
N ARG A 236 5.49 5.03 9.40
CA ARG A 236 6.13 5.47 10.65
C ARG A 236 5.60 4.65 11.80
N SER A 237 6.50 3.98 12.49
CA SER A 237 6.20 3.21 13.69
C SER A 237 6.24 4.08 14.94
N PHE A 238 5.16 4.05 15.72
CA PHE A 238 5.05 4.69 17.03
C PHE A 238 5.00 3.61 18.10
N LEU A 239 5.77 3.81 19.17
CA LEU A 239 5.67 2.95 20.34
C LEU A 239 4.33 3.17 21.02
N VAL A 240 3.62 2.08 21.23
CA VAL A 240 2.38 2.04 22.00
C VAL A 240 2.66 1.24 23.25
N GLU A 241 2.62 1.92 24.40
CA GLU A 241 3.04 1.31 25.66
C GLU A 241 2.13 0.14 26.06
N LYS A 242 0.82 0.26 25.85
CA LYS A 242 -0.17 -0.75 26.25
C LYS A 242 -1.37 -0.78 25.31
N ILE A 243 -1.89 -1.98 25.03
CA ILE A 243 -3.19 -2.17 24.40
C ILE A 243 -4.28 -1.87 25.43
N THR A 244 -5.38 -1.25 25.01
CA THR A 244 -6.49 -0.91 25.91
C THR A 244 -7.68 -1.84 25.75
N HIS A 245 -7.89 -2.34 24.53
CA HIS A 245 -9.00 -3.21 24.18
C HIS A 245 -8.53 -4.34 23.28
N ILE A 246 -9.22 -5.48 23.34
CA ILE A 246 -8.97 -6.63 22.50
C ILE A 246 -10.20 -6.87 21.64
N VAL A 247 -10.00 -6.94 20.33
CA VAL A 247 -10.98 -7.36 19.35
C VAL A 247 -10.70 -8.81 18.98
N VAL A 248 -11.73 -9.65 19.08
CA VAL A 248 -11.69 -11.05 18.68
C VAL A 248 -12.83 -11.40 17.73
N LYS A 249 -12.56 -12.33 16.81
CA LYS A 249 -13.49 -12.86 15.80
C LYS A 249 -13.54 -14.39 15.82
N GLU A 250 -14.36 -15.01 14.96
CA GLU A 250 -14.50 -16.48 14.91
C GLU A 250 -13.21 -17.23 14.51
N ASP A 251 -12.32 -16.59 13.74
CA ASP A 251 -11.03 -17.17 13.33
C ASP A 251 -9.90 -16.15 13.50
N ASN A 252 -9.27 -16.14 14.68
CA ASN A 252 -8.20 -15.20 14.98
C ASN A 252 -6.83 -15.76 14.58
N SER A 253 -6.00 -14.86 14.05
CA SER A 253 -4.55 -15.04 13.95
C SER A 253 -3.90 -13.90 14.73
N PRO A 254 -3.25 -14.17 15.87
CA PRO A 254 -2.82 -15.46 16.41
C PRO A 254 -3.93 -16.29 17.11
N ALA A 255 -3.80 -17.61 17.03
CA ALA A 255 -4.83 -18.57 17.45
C ALA A 255 -5.17 -18.56 18.95
N PHE A 256 -4.30 -18.05 19.81
CA PHE A 256 -4.60 -17.95 21.24
C PHE A 256 -5.81 -17.04 21.53
N LEU A 257 -6.12 -16.10 20.63
CA LEU A 257 -7.29 -15.23 20.76
C LEU A 257 -8.61 -15.99 20.53
N ASN A 258 -8.59 -17.19 19.93
CA ASN A 258 -9.78 -18.04 19.84
C ASN A 258 -10.22 -18.51 21.24
N ASP A 259 -9.28 -18.74 22.15
CA ASP A 259 -9.60 -19.07 23.56
C ASP A 259 -10.34 -17.93 24.25
N VAL A 260 -10.00 -16.67 23.94
CA VAL A 260 -10.70 -15.48 24.44
C VAL A 260 -12.11 -15.38 23.87
N PHE A 261 -12.27 -15.72 22.58
CA PHE A 261 -13.55 -15.68 21.90
C PHE A 261 -14.54 -16.72 22.45
N GLU A 262 -14.06 -17.94 22.70
CA GLU A 262 -14.86 -19.09 23.15
C GLU A 262 -15.04 -19.13 24.68
N ASN A 263 -13.99 -18.81 25.44
CA ASN A 263 -13.93 -18.96 26.89
C ASN A 263 -13.79 -17.61 27.60
N GLU A 264 -14.69 -16.67 27.32
CA GLU A 264 -14.63 -15.30 27.85
C GLU A 264 -14.58 -15.23 29.39
N GLU A 265 -15.24 -16.17 30.08
CA GLU A 265 -15.28 -16.28 31.55
C GLU A 265 -13.91 -16.63 32.18
N LYS A 266 -12.96 -17.14 31.38
CA LYS A 266 -11.62 -17.48 31.86
C LYS A 266 -10.79 -16.25 32.20
N TYR A 267 -11.19 -15.08 31.69
CA TYR A 267 -10.39 -13.86 31.71
C TYR A 267 -11.07 -12.76 32.55
N ASP A 268 -10.97 -12.86 33.88
CA ASP A 268 -11.62 -11.92 34.84
C ASP A 268 -11.21 -10.44 34.68
N TYR A 269 -10.08 -10.19 34.02
CA TYR A 269 -9.58 -8.85 33.70
C TYR A 269 -10.11 -8.31 32.37
N LEU A 270 -10.88 -9.07 31.59
CA LEU A 270 -11.53 -8.63 30.36
C LEU A 270 -13.00 -8.33 30.65
N THR A 271 -13.43 -7.11 30.31
CA THR A 271 -14.84 -6.72 30.38
C THR A 271 -15.40 -6.60 28.97
N LYS A 272 -16.39 -7.42 28.61
CA LYS A 272 -17.04 -7.34 27.30
C LYS A 272 -17.80 -6.02 27.17
N GLU A 273 -17.39 -5.17 26.23
CA GLU A 273 -18.04 -3.88 25.96
C GLU A 273 -18.94 -3.94 24.74
N TYR A 274 -18.67 -4.86 23.81
CA TYR A 274 -19.44 -5.01 22.59
C TYR A 274 -19.48 -6.47 22.12
N ASP A 275 -20.64 -6.85 21.60
CA ASP A 275 -20.89 -8.13 20.95
C ASP A 275 -21.78 -7.88 19.73
N SER A 276 -21.20 -8.04 18.54
CA SER A 276 -21.88 -7.79 17.26
C SER A 276 -23.11 -8.68 17.05
N LYS A 277 -23.10 -9.90 17.58
CA LYS A 277 -24.21 -10.84 17.47
C LYS A 277 -25.39 -10.41 18.34
N GLU A 278 -25.12 -9.87 19.53
CA GLU A 278 -26.13 -9.24 20.38
C GLU A 278 -26.76 -7.99 19.74
N LYS A 279 -26.05 -7.35 18.80
CA LYS A 279 -26.52 -6.21 18.00
C LYS A 279 -27.23 -6.62 16.70
N GLY A 280 -27.33 -7.91 16.40
CA GLY A 280 -28.03 -8.43 15.23
C GLY A 280 -27.22 -8.42 13.93
N HIS A 281 -25.89 -8.28 14.02
CA HIS A 281 -25.00 -8.45 12.87
C HIS A 281 -24.69 -9.93 12.65
N ASP A 282 -24.56 -10.34 11.38
CA ASP A 282 -24.18 -11.70 11.01
C ASP A 282 -22.69 -11.99 11.22
N ILE A 283 -21.84 -10.95 11.15
CA ILE A 283 -20.40 -11.06 11.31
C ILE A 283 -20.05 -10.94 12.79
N TYR A 284 -19.37 -11.95 13.34
CA TYR A 284 -19.20 -12.08 14.78
C TYR A 284 -17.84 -11.55 15.27
N PHE A 285 -17.87 -10.30 15.73
CA PHE A 285 -16.85 -9.64 16.52
C PHE A 285 -17.28 -9.44 17.97
N LYS A 286 -16.30 -9.50 18.88
CA LYS A 286 -16.44 -9.04 20.27
C LYS A 286 -15.33 -8.04 20.61
N LEU A 287 -15.66 -7.04 21.42
CA LEU A 287 -14.70 -6.10 22.00
C LEU A 287 -14.64 -6.29 23.51
N PHE A 288 -13.43 -6.43 24.03
CA PHE A 288 -13.14 -6.50 25.45
C PHE A 288 -12.26 -5.34 25.88
N ARG A 289 -12.62 -4.65 26.96
CA ARG A 289 -11.73 -3.73 27.65
C ARG A 289 -10.84 -4.48 28.63
N ILE A 290 -9.55 -4.18 28.63
CA ILE A 290 -8.58 -4.73 29.58
C ILE A 290 -8.60 -3.90 30.86
N ASN A 291 -8.79 -4.56 32.00
CA ASN A 291 -8.59 -3.98 33.33
C ASN A 291 -7.23 -4.43 33.89
N TYR A 292 -6.22 -3.59 33.72
CA TYR A 292 -4.86 -3.88 34.17
C TYR A 292 -4.72 -4.02 35.70
N GLU A 293 -5.62 -3.47 36.50
CA GLU A 293 -5.58 -3.57 37.97
C GLU A 293 -6.00 -4.97 38.48
N LYS A 294 -6.75 -5.71 37.66
CA LYS A 294 -7.18 -7.07 37.97
C LYS A 294 -6.20 -8.14 37.48
N ILE A 295 -5.17 -7.75 36.73
CA ILE A 295 -4.14 -8.67 36.31
C ILE A 295 -3.32 -9.00 37.56
N PRO A 296 -3.22 -10.28 37.97
CA PRO A 296 -2.42 -10.65 39.12
C PRO A 296 -1.00 -10.10 38.96
N ASP A 297 -0.50 -9.36 39.97
CA ASP A 297 0.86 -8.83 39.97
C ASP A 297 1.84 -9.95 39.58
N GLN A 298 2.37 -9.84 38.37
CA GLN A 298 3.55 -10.59 37.99
C GLN A 298 4.71 -9.96 38.74
N LYS A 299 4.91 -10.43 39.98
CA LYS A 299 6.12 -10.13 40.74
C LYS A 299 7.30 -10.40 39.84
N GLN A 300 8.03 -9.33 39.54
CA GLN A 300 9.34 -9.33 38.92
C GLN A 300 10.18 -10.50 39.48
N GLN A 301 10.53 -11.45 38.60
CA GLN A 301 11.67 -12.33 38.78
C GLN A 301 12.72 -11.97 37.74
#